data_AF-A0A420VIZ3-F1
#
_entry.id   AF-A0A420VIZ3-F1
#
_cell.length_a   1.000
_cell.length_b   1.000
_cell.length_c   1.000
_cell.angle_alpha   90.00
_cell.angle_beta   90.00
_cell.angle_gamma   90.00
#
_symmetry.space_group_name_H-M   'P 1'
#
loop_
_entity.id
_entity.type
_entity.pdbx_description
1 polymer ?
#
loop_
_entity_poly.entity_id
_entity_poly.type
_entity_poly.pdbx_seq_one_letter_code
_entity_poly.pdbx_strand_id
1 'polypeptide(L)'
;MEMDASFIRQQYGITPEGFFTLDGCPAFRSGDQVYIRIRTEEAPDEIQERYAMANWLISFGERHVPEFLPEKDGYYIIAYRGEPCLILRIPLRNLGEIRDLGRELAGFHRRGRNFAGGKALNRYGLWKEMWERRLEQLDAVWKTMEGKAPGRGFERLFAEAFPYFSGLCENAMQYFTDTFYDERPWDCDLPAICHHRFGCSAWRGKSVWKNPFDWVVDHPSRDLAEWSRDAFFRFPGRYKEMISRLLREYASAVPLSPFFCRLYYSRLLLPLHFLECAEGCFTAESDGERLKKERELEVMVERSGEYEKFLAELIEYLQIRMQNRWLPRVDWLK
;
A
#
# COMPACT_ATOMS: atom_id res chain seq x y z
N MET A 1 -21.33 -12.80 4.58
CA MET A 1 -21.89 -14.02 5.21
C MET A 1 -20.98 -14.46 6.35
N GLU A 2 -21.48 -14.40 7.58
CA GLU A 2 -20.82 -14.88 8.79
C GLU A 2 -20.57 -16.40 8.72
N MET A 3 -19.56 -16.89 9.46
CA MET A 3 -19.34 -18.33 9.64
C MET A 3 -20.33 -18.89 10.64
N ASP A 4 -20.81 -20.11 10.44
CA ASP A 4 -21.66 -20.78 11.42
C ASP A 4 -20.84 -21.38 12.58
N ALA A 5 -21.43 -21.33 13.78
CA ALA A 5 -20.76 -21.79 14.99
C ALA A 5 -20.48 -23.31 14.99
N SER A 6 -21.25 -24.10 14.25
CA SER A 6 -21.04 -25.54 14.07
C SER A 6 -19.72 -25.83 13.37
N PHE A 7 -19.44 -25.14 12.26
CA PHE A 7 -18.23 -25.29 11.49
C PHE A 7 -17.00 -24.91 12.33
N ILE A 8 -17.04 -23.80 13.06
CA ILE A 8 -15.94 -23.37 13.93
C ILE A 8 -15.65 -24.42 15.02
N ARG A 9 -16.67 -24.95 15.69
CA ARG A 9 -16.49 -26.01 16.69
C ARG A 9 -15.91 -27.28 16.09
N GLN A 10 -16.37 -27.66 14.90
CA GLN A 10 -15.90 -28.85 14.20
C GLN A 10 -14.43 -28.72 13.81
N GLN A 11 -14.06 -27.62 13.13
CA GLN A 11 -12.73 -27.45 12.53
C GLN A 11 -11.67 -26.98 13.54
N TYR A 12 -12.05 -26.14 14.51
CA TYR A 12 -11.09 -25.51 15.43
C TYR A 12 -11.31 -25.88 16.90
N GLY A 13 -12.43 -26.52 17.25
CA GLY A 13 -12.73 -26.85 18.65
C GLY A 13 -13.07 -25.62 19.51
N ILE A 14 -13.36 -24.48 18.87
CA ILE A 14 -13.65 -23.21 19.55
C ILE A 14 -15.17 -23.02 19.59
N THR A 15 -15.69 -22.52 20.72
CA THR A 15 -17.09 -22.12 20.84
C THR A 15 -17.19 -20.59 20.70
N PRO A 16 -17.77 -20.08 19.59
CA PRO A 16 -18.00 -18.64 19.43
C PRO A 16 -19.01 -18.11 20.45
N GLU A 17 -18.70 -16.97 21.06
CA GLU A 17 -19.58 -16.25 21.99
C GLU A 17 -20.41 -15.17 21.30
N GLY A 18 -19.93 -14.66 20.17
CA GLY A 18 -20.59 -13.62 19.39
C GLY A 18 -19.86 -13.34 18.08
N PHE A 19 -20.63 -13.11 17.02
CA PHE A 19 -20.14 -12.75 15.69
C PHE A 19 -20.27 -11.25 15.47
N PHE A 20 -19.32 -10.69 14.72
CA PHE A 20 -19.31 -9.28 14.34
C PHE A 20 -18.44 -9.10 13.09
N THR A 21 -18.26 -7.87 12.65
CA THR A 21 -17.35 -7.52 11.55
C THR A 21 -16.21 -6.65 12.08
N LEU A 22 -14.98 -6.97 11.70
CA LEU A 22 -13.78 -6.19 12.00
C LEU A 22 -13.10 -5.79 10.69
N ASP A 23 -13.07 -4.48 10.39
CA ASP A 23 -12.55 -3.93 9.12
C ASP A 23 -13.09 -4.63 7.86
N GLY A 24 -14.40 -4.85 7.82
CA GLY A 24 -15.08 -5.54 6.71
C GLY A 24 -14.94 -7.06 6.71
N CYS A 25 -14.10 -7.63 7.57
CA CYS A 25 -13.92 -9.08 7.68
C CYS A 25 -14.88 -9.68 8.71
N PRO A 26 -15.54 -10.81 8.41
CA PRO A 26 -16.29 -11.57 9.42
C PRO A 26 -15.37 -12.00 10.56
N ALA A 27 -15.80 -11.78 11.80
CA ALA A 27 -15.04 -12.08 13.00
C ALA A 27 -15.94 -12.66 14.09
N PHE A 28 -15.32 -13.34 15.08
CA PHE A 28 -16.01 -13.79 16.28
C PHE A 28 -15.11 -13.72 17.51
N ARG A 29 -15.73 -13.67 18.69
CA ARG A 29 -15.03 -13.68 19.98
C ARG A 29 -15.15 -15.06 20.65
N SER A 30 -14.09 -15.49 21.32
CA SER A 30 -14.13 -16.58 22.31
C SER A 30 -13.09 -16.29 23.38
N GLY A 31 -13.53 -16.10 24.63
CA GLY A 31 -12.68 -15.68 25.74
C GLY A 31 -12.00 -14.32 25.50
N ASP A 32 -10.69 -14.26 25.71
CA ASP A 32 -9.86 -13.08 25.50
C ASP A 32 -9.30 -12.97 24.07
N GLN A 33 -9.84 -13.74 23.12
CA GLN A 33 -9.38 -13.81 21.74
C GLN A 33 -10.45 -13.36 20.75
N VAL A 34 -10.00 -12.71 19.69
CA VAL A 34 -10.77 -12.39 18.49
C VAL A 34 -10.23 -13.22 17.33
N TYR A 35 -11.15 -13.79 16.55
CA TYR A 35 -10.86 -14.61 15.40
C TYR A 35 -11.44 -13.94 14.16
N ILE A 36 -10.64 -13.80 13.11
CA ILE A 36 -10.97 -13.07 11.90
C ILE A 36 -10.89 -14.04 10.73
N ARG A 37 -11.97 -14.16 9.96
CA ARG A 37 -11.97 -14.97 8.73
C ARG A 37 -11.47 -14.14 7.56
N ILE A 38 -10.43 -14.63 6.90
CA ILE A 38 -9.95 -14.09 5.63
C ILE A 38 -10.31 -15.06 4.52
N ARG A 39 -11.07 -14.59 3.53
CA ARG A 39 -11.20 -15.30 2.25
C ARG A 39 -9.90 -15.09 1.48
N THR A 40 -9.34 -16.15 0.91
CA THR A 40 -8.11 -16.04 0.13
C THR A 40 -8.07 -17.09 -0.98
N GLU A 41 -7.64 -16.65 -2.16
CA GLU A 41 -7.30 -17.50 -3.31
C GLU A 41 -5.81 -17.35 -3.67
N GLU A 42 -5.02 -16.77 -2.77
CA GLU A 42 -3.57 -16.58 -2.96
C GLU A 42 -2.83 -17.91 -3.05
N ALA A 43 -1.70 -17.87 -3.74
CA ALA A 43 -0.86 -19.05 -3.91
C ALA A 43 -0.27 -19.53 -2.56
N PRO A 44 -0.03 -20.83 -2.39
CA PRO A 44 0.45 -21.39 -1.12
C PRO A 44 1.77 -20.77 -0.61
N ASP A 45 2.67 -20.36 -1.51
CA ASP A 45 3.93 -19.70 -1.19
C ASP A 45 3.71 -18.28 -0.65
N GLU A 46 2.79 -17.50 -1.22
CA GLU A 46 2.41 -16.19 -0.68
C GLU A 46 1.80 -16.32 0.73
N ILE A 47 0.92 -17.30 0.94
CA ILE A 47 0.34 -17.57 2.27
C ILE A 47 1.44 -17.94 3.28
N GLN A 48 2.39 -18.79 2.88
CA GLN A 48 3.52 -19.16 3.73
C GLN A 48 4.38 -17.95 4.09
N GLU A 49 4.58 -17.01 3.16
CA GLU A 49 5.34 -15.78 3.40
C GLU A 49 4.60 -14.83 4.34
N ARG A 50 3.28 -14.67 4.20
CA ARG A 50 2.47 -13.87 5.14
C ARG A 50 2.49 -14.43 6.54
N TYR A 51 2.40 -15.75 6.67
CA TYR A 51 2.60 -16.45 7.94
C TYR A 51 3.97 -16.15 8.55
N ALA A 52 5.04 -16.27 7.76
CA ALA A 52 6.40 -16.00 8.21
C ALA A 52 6.60 -14.53 8.62
N MET A 53 6.03 -13.57 7.87
CA MET A 53 6.04 -12.15 8.23
C MET A 53 5.30 -11.87 9.54
N ALA A 54 4.13 -12.48 9.75
CA ALA A 54 3.37 -12.32 10.99
C ALA A 54 4.15 -12.83 12.20
N ASN A 55 4.68 -14.05 12.12
CA ASN A 55 5.50 -14.63 13.19
C ASN A 55 6.76 -13.81 13.46
N TRP A 56 7.43 -13.33 12.41
CA TRP A 56 8.58 -12.45 12.55
C TRP A 56 8.21 -11.22 13.37
N LEU A 57 7.20 -10.47 12.95
CA LEU A 57 6.76 -9.26 13.66
C LEU A 57 6.37 -9.55 15.12
N ILE A 58 5.61 -10.62 15.37
CA ILE A 58 5.24 -11.05 16.72
C ILE A 58 6.49 -11.35 17.57
N SER A 59 7.47 -12.07 17.02
CA SER A 59 8.72 -12.42 17.72
C SER A 59 9.56 -11.19 18.10
N PHE A 60 9.42 -10.09 17.35
CA PHE A 60 10.04 -8.80 17.65
C PHE A 60 9.13 -7.87 18.47
N GLY A 61 8.03 -8.36 19.02
CA GLY A 61 7.13 -7.62 19.92
C GLY A 61 6.21 -6.64 19.21
N GLU A 62 5.95 -6.82 17.92
CA GLU A 62 4.95 -6.03 17.20
C GLU A 62 3.54 -6.32 17.74
N ARG A 63 2.79 -5.25 18.04
CA ARG A 63 1.40 -5.37 18.52
C ARG A 63 0.44 -5.27 17.35
N HIS A 64 -0.82 -5.62 17.62
CA HIS A 64 -1.90 -5.59 16.64
C HIS A 64 -1.72 -6.59 15.47
N VAL A 65 -0.68 -7.43 15.49
CA VAL A 65 -0.46 -8.47 14.49
C VAL A 65 -1.20 -9.74 14.92
N PRO A 66 -2.04 -10.33 14.06
CA PRO A 66 -2.67 -11.60 14.33
C PRO A 66 -1.73 -12.77 14.02
N GLU A 67 -2.00 -13.90 14.66
CA GLU A 67 -1.42 -15.20 14.37
C GLU A 67 -2.31 -15.96 13.38
N PHE A 68 -1.72 -16.78 12.51
CA PHE A 68 -2.50 -17.71 11.69
C PHE A 68 -2.87 -18.91 12.56
N LEU A 69 -4.14 -19.31 12.51
CA LEU A 69 -4.65 -20.45 13.27
C LEU A 69 -4.84 -21.63 12.32
N PRO A 70 -4.08 -22.73 12.48
CA PRO A 70 -4.37 -23.96 11.74
C PRO A 70 -5.65 -24.60 12.27
N GLU A 71 -6.35 -25.35 11.42
CA GLU A 71 -7.41 -26.25 11.88
C GLU A 71 -6.82 -27.49 12.57
N LYS A 72 -7.67 -28.38 13.09
CA LYS A 72 -7.28 -29.57 13.90
C LYS A 72 -6.28 -30.52 13.22
N ASP A 73 -6.35 -30.69 11.91
CA ASP A 73 -5.46 -31.52 11.10
C ASP A 73 -4.18 -30.78 10.65
N GLY A 74 -4.02 -29.50 11.03
CA GLY A 74 -2.82 -28.70 10.83
C GLY A 74 -2.81 -27.83 9.57
N TYR A 75 -3.87 -27.84 8.76
CA TYR A 75 -3.99 -27.01 7.57
C TYR A 75 -4.40 -25.57 7.91
N TYR A 76 -3.88 -24.59 7.18
CA TYR A 76 -4.27 -23.18 7.35
C TYR A 76 -5.42 -22.77 6.44
N ILE A 77 -5.46 -23.30 5.21
CA ILE A 77 -6.51 -22.98 4.23
C ILE A 77 -7.56 -24.08 4.28
N ILE A 78 -8.80 -23.67 4.49
CA ILE A 78 -9.97 -24.55 4.54
C ILE A 78 -11.09 -24.03 3.63
N ALA A 79 -11.94 -24.93 3.15
CA ALA A 79 -13.12 -24.56 2.40
C ALA A 79 -14.31 -24.30 3.34
N TYR A 80 -14.84 -23.08 3.33
CA TYR A 80 -16.10 -22.75 3.99
C TYR A 80 -17.16 -22.42 2.94
N ARG A 81 -18.21 -23.25 2.85
CA ARG A 81 -19.27 -23.13 1.82
C ARG A 81 -18.73 -23.07 0.38
N GLY A 82 -17.63 -23.78 0.12
CA GLY A 82 -16.98 -23.81 -1.19
C GLY A 82 -15.97 -22.68 -1.43
N GLU A 83 -15.84 -21.72 -0.51
CA GLU A 83 -14.84 -20.64 -0.63
C GLU A 83 -13.58 -20.96 0.20
N PRO A 84 -12.37 -20.84 -0.37
CA PRO A 84 -11.14 -20.98 0.37
C PRO A 84 -10.95 -19.81 1.35
N CYS A 85 -10.67 -20.15 2.61
CA CYS A 85 -10.49 -19.19 3.68
C CYS A 85 -9.51 -19.69 4.74
N LEU A 86 -9.07 -18.78 5.60
CA LEU A 86 -8.31 -19.09 6.80
C LEU A 86 -8.80 -18.28 8.00
N ILE A 87 -8.36 -18.68 9.20
CA ILE A 87 -8.65 -17.98 10.44
C ILE A 87 -7.37 -17.36 10.99
N LEU A 88 -7.46 -16.06 11.29
CA LEU A 88 -6.47 -15.31 12.04
C LEU A 88 -6.94 -15.16 13.49
N ARG A 89 -6.04 -15.23 14.45
CA ARG A 89 -6.31 -15.07 15.88
C ARG A 89 -5.53 -13.89 16.44
N ILE A 90 -6.18 -13.03 17.20
CA ILE A 90 -5.53 -11.93 17.90
C ILE A 90 -6.09 -11.78 19.33
N PRO A 91 -5.23 -11.61 20.36
CA PRO A 91 -5.71 -11.29 21.69
C PRO A 91 -6.50 -9.98 21.70
N LEU A 92 -7.64 -9.94 22.40
CA LEU A 92 -8.49 -8.75 22.50
C LEU A 92 -7.73 -7.54 23.05
N ARG A 93 -6.78 -7.76 23.97
CA ARG A 93 -5.88 -6.72 24.51
C ARG A 93 -4.94 -6.11 23.47
N ASN A 94 -4.71 -6.80 22.35
CA ASN A 94 -3.90 -6.33 21.24
C ASN A 94 -4.75 -5.60 20.18
N LEU A 95 -6.06 -5.48 20.37
CA LEU A 95 -6.91 -4.60 19.57
C LEU A 95 -7.02 -3.25 20.28
N GLY A 96 -6.69 -2.17 19.59
CA GLY A 96 -6.71 -0.84 20.19
C GLY A 96 -6.51 0.27 19.17
N GLU A 97 -6.56 1.51 19.65
CA GLU A 97 -6.31 2.70 18.83
C GLU A 97 -4.82 2.94 18.63
N ILE A 98 -4.43 3.29 17.40
CA ILE A 98 -3.11 3.84 17.11
C ILE A 98 -3.23 5.37 17.10
N ARG A 99 -2.51 6.03 18.03
CA ARG A 99 -2.56 7.49 18.21
C ARG A 99 -1.55 8.23 17.32
N ASP A 100 -0.32 7.72 17.26
CA ASP A 100 0.79 8.33 16.54
C ASP A 100 1.17 7.44 15.35
N LEU A 101 0.46 7.63 14.23
CA LEU A 101 0.57 6.79 13.04
C LEU A 101 2.01 6.71 12.51
N GLY A 102 2.70 7.85 12.41
CA GLY A 102 4.05 7.86 11.86
C GLY A 102 5.05 7.12 12.74
N ARG A 103 4.92 7.24 14.06
CA ARG A 103 5.79 6.54 15.02
C ARG A 103 5.52 5.04 15.04
N GLU A 104 4.24 4.65 14.99
CA GLU A 104 3.84 3.24 14.93
C GLU A 104 4.35 2.59 13.63
N LEU A 105 4.22 3.29 12.50
CA LEU A 105 4.71 2.81 11.20
C LEU A 105 6.24 2.69 11.18
N ALA A 106 6.97 3.65 11.75
CA ALA A 106 8.41 3.57 11.89
C ALA A 106 8.85 2.38 12.76
N GLY A 107 8.12 2.12 13.85
CA GLY A 107 8.33 0.95 14.70
C GLY A 107 8.09 -0.37 13.96
N PHE A 108 7.01 -0.43 13.19
CA PHE A 108 6.66 -1.56 12.33
C PHE A 108 7.76 -1.85 11.30
N HIS A 109 8.17 -0.86 10.51
CA HIS A 109 9.25 -1.06 9.55
C HIS A 109 10.56 -1.48 10.22
N ARG A 110 10.93 -0.87 11.35
CA ARG A 110 12.16 -1.23 12.07
C ARG A 110 12.13 -2.69 12.54
N ARG A 111 10.99 -3.18 13.05
CA ARG A 111 10.82 -4.59 13.45
C ARG A 111 10.72 -5.53 12.25
N GLY A 112 10.21 -5.05 11.12
CA GLY A 112 10.11 -5.81 9.87
C GLY A 112 11.39 -5.89 9.03
N ARG A 113 12.46 -5.16 9.40
CA ARG A 113 13.77 -5.25 8.71
C ARG A 113 14.44 -6.60 8.92
N ASN A 114 15.35 -6.95 8.01
CA ASN A 114 16.15 -8.18 8.04
C ASN A 114 15.32 -9.47 8.03
N PHE A 115 14.03 -9.38 7.73
CA PHE A 115 13.21 -10.56 7.45
C PHE A 115 13.78 -11.27 6.21
N ALA A 116 14.28 -12.50 6.42
CA ALA A 116 15.00 -13.26 5.40
C ALA A 116 14.09 -13.96 4.36
N GLY A 117 12.78 -13.83 4.48
CA GLY A 117 11.80 -14.41 3.56
C GLY A 117 11.31 -13.40 2.50
N GLY A 118 10.15 -13.71 1.91
CA GLY A 118 9.44 -12.76 1.05
C GLY A 118 9.82 -12.85 -0.43
N LYS A 119 10.20 -13.99 -0.98
CA LYS A 119 10.50 -14.14 -2.42
C LYS A 119 9.28 -13.85 -3.30
N ALA A 120 8.12 -14.42 -2.99
CA ALA A 120 6.87 -14.22 -3.73
C ALA A 120 6.33 -12.79 -3.54
N LEU A 121 6.47 -12.27 -2.32
CA LEU A 121 6.00 -10.94 -1.92
C LEU A 121 7.11 -9.86 -1.92
N ASN A 122 8.26 -10.13 -2.56
CA ASN A 122 9.35 -9.14 -2.68
C ASN A 122 8.96 -8.09 -3.70
N ARG A 123 9.13 -6.83 -3.34
CA ARG A 123 8.99 -5.68 -4.23
C ARG A 123 10.24 -4.78 -4.17
N TYR A 124 11.15 -5.04 -3.24
CA TYR A 124 12.40 -4.31 -3.11
C TYR A 124 13.27 -4.49 -4.35
N GLY A 125 13.77 -3.36 -4.89
CA GLY A 125 14.61 -3.34 -6.09
C GLY A 125 13.86 -3.57 -7.40
N LEU A 126 12.56 -3.84 -7.37
CA LEU A 126 11.76 -4.18 -8.56
C LEU A 126 10.92 -3.00 -9.09
N TRP A 127 10.99 -1.82 -8.45
CA TRP A 127 10.12 -0.70 -8.80
C TRP A 127 10.24 -0.27 -10.26
N LYS A 128 11.47 -0.10 -10.77
CA LYS A 128 11.71 0.33 -12.16
C LYS A 128 11.08 -0.63 -13.15
N GLU A 129 11.39 -1.93 -13.05
CA GLU A 129 10.83 -2.97 -13.93
C GLU A 129 9.29 -3.00 -13.86
N MET A 130 8.72 -2.90 -12.65
CA MET A 130 7.28 -2.88 -12.47
C MET A 130 6.62 -1.64 -13.09
N TRP A 131 7.27 -0.48 -13.01
CA TRP A 131 6.78 0.77 -13.59
C TRP A 131 6.91 0.78 -15.11
N GLU A 132 8.04 0.32 -15.65
CA GLU A 132 8.28 0.15 -17.09
C GLU A 132 7.22 -0.76 -17.70
N ARG A 133 6.99 -1.94 -17.12
CA ARG A 133 5.99 -2.88 -17.63
C ARG A 133 4.58 -2.30 -17.67
N ARG A 134 4.18 -1.55 -16.64
CA ARG A 134 2.86 -0.88 -16.61
C ARG A 134 2.76 0.20 -17.67
N LEU A 135 3.81 1.01 -17.82
CA LEU A 135 3.85 2.07 -18.83
C LEU A 135 3.81 1.48 -20.24
N GLU A 136 4.60 0.45 -20.53
CA GLU A 136 4.61 -0.26 -21.82
C GLU A 136 3.24 -0.84 -22.17
N GLN A 137 2.54 -1.42 -21.20
CA GLN A 137 1.19 -1.94 -21.40
C GLN A 137 0.20 -0.83 -21.80
N LEU A 138 0.20 0.30 -21.09
CA LEU A 138 -0.67 1.43 -21.40
C LEU A 138 -0.27 2.14 -22.70
N ASP A 139 1.03 2.22 -23.00
CA ASP A 139 1.54 2.77 -24.26
C ASP A 139 1.12 1.92 -25.47
N ALA A 140 1.20 0.60 -25.36
CA ALA A 140 0.70 -0.31 -26.38
C ALA A 140 -0.79 -0.08 -26.64
N VAL A 141 -1.60 0.09 -25.59
CA VAL A 141 -3.03 0.40 -25.71
C VAL A 141 -3.24 1.77 -26.37
N TRP A 142 -2.53 2.80 -25.93
CA TRP A 142 -2.62 4.16 -26.48
C TRP A 142 -2.28 4.21 -27.98
N LYS A 143 -1.21 3.51 -28.42
CA LYS A 143 -0.84 3.39 -29.83
C LYS A 143 -1.93 2.77 -30.69
N THR A 144 -2.76 1.88 -30.13
CA THR A 144 -3.91 1.35 -30.88
C THR A 144 -5.01 2.38 -31.12
N MET A 145 -5.04 3.49 -30.39
CA MET A 145 -6.01 4.57 -30.52
C MET A 145 -5.55 5.66 -31.51
N GLU A 146 -4.25 5.70 -31.83
CA GLU A 146 -3.66 6.67 -32.73
C GLU A 146 -4.23 6.53 -34.16
N GLY A 147 -4.63 7.66 -34.76
CA GLY A 147 -5.21 7.69 -36.12
C GLY A 147 -6.66 7.19 -36.23
N LYS A 148 -7.28 6.76 -35.11
CA LYS A 148 -8.73 6.46 -35.06
C LYS A 148 -9.51 7.73 -34.70
N ALA A 149 -10.77 7.82 -35.12
CA ALA A 149 -11.66 8.87 -34.63
C ALA A 149 -11.71 8.80 -33.09
N PRO A 150 -11.60 9.93 -32.38
CA PRO A 150 -11.56 9.91 -30.92
C PRO A 150 -12.81 9.20 -30.41
N GLY A 151 -12.60 8.24 -29.50
CA GLY A 151 -13.68 7.56 -28.79
C GLY A 151 -14.52 8.55 -27.97
N ARG A 152 -15.46 8.04 -27.17
CA ARG A 152 -16.25 8.87 -26.25
C ARG A 152 -15.92 8.49 -24.80
N GLY A 153 -16.08 9.45 -23.90
CA GLY A 153 -15.81 9.25 -22.47
C GLY A 153 -14.35 8.90 -22.22
N PHE A 154 -14.12 7.82 -21.47
CA PHE A 154 -12.81 7.35 -21.04
C PHE A 154 -11.77 7.27 -22.17
N GLU A 155 -12.09 6.71 -23.33
CA GLU A 155 -11.11 6.53 -24.42
C GLU A 155 -10.54 7.86 -24.90
N ARG A 156 -11.38 8.90 -24.99
CA ARG A 156 -10.94 10.24 -25.36
C ARG A 156 -10.08 10.86 -24.27
N LEU A 157 -10.54 10.80 -23.02
CA LEU A 157 -9.82 11.33 -21.88
C LEU A 157 -8.42 10.70 -21.77
N PHE A 158 -8.34 9.36 -21.88
CA PHE A 158 -7.07 8.64 -21.85
C PHE A 158 -6.18 9.01 -23.04
N ALA A 159 -6.70 9.03 -24.26
CA ALA A 159 -5.92 9.37 -25.45
C ALA A 159 -5.31 10.78 -25.38
N GLU A 160 -6.05 11.75 -24.83
CA GLU A 160 -5.61 13.13 -24.65
C GLU A 160 -4.62 13.28 -23.48
N ALA A 161 -4.85 12.61 -22.34
CA ALA A 161 -4.05 12.78 -21.13
C ALA A 161 -2.78 11.92 -21.08
N PHE A 162 -2.82 10.69 -21.64
CA PHE A 162 -1.75 9.70 -21.48
C PHE A 162 -0.37 10.20 -21.90
N PRO A 163 -0.17 10.90 -23.03
CA PRO A 163 1.16 11.39 -23.44
C PRO A 163 1.83 12.30 -22.41
N TYR A 164 1.05 13.08 -21.66
CA TYR A 164 1.58 13.90 -20.59
C TYR A 164 1.98 13.04 -19.38
N PHE A 165 1.11 12.12 -18.95
CA PHE A 165 1.39 11.23 -17.81
C PHE A 165 2.51 10.22 -18.09
N SER A 166 2.69 9.77 -19.34
CA SER A 166 3.83 8.92 -19.72
C SER A 166 5.15 9.67 -19.56
N GLY A 167 5.22 10.94 -19.98
CA GLY A 167 6.37 11.81 -19.73
C GLY A 167 6.66 11.99 -18.24
N LEU A 168 5.63 12.11 -17.40
CA LEU A 168 5.81 12.12 -15.93
C LEU A 168 6.44 10.82 -15.41
N CYS A 169 6.04 9.67 -15.97
CA CYS A 169 6.59 8.38 -15.60
C CYS A 169 8.07 8.26 -15.95
N GLU A 170 8.47 8.69 -17.14
CA GLU A 170 9.86 8.71 -17.58
C GLU A 170 10.74 9.55 -16.64
N ASN A 171 10.28 10.75 -16.27
CA ASN A 171 10.96 11.61 -15.31
C ASN A 171 11.09 10.96 -13.93
N ALA A 172 10.04 10.28 -13.44
CA ALA A 172 10.08 9.57 -12.18
C ALA A 172 11.06 8.39 -12.17
N MET A 173 11.10 7.64 -13.27
CA MET A 173 12.03 6.52 -13.46
C MET A 173 13.48 7.00 -13.55
N GLN A 174 13.72 8.12 -14.23
CA GLN A 174 15.04 8.75 -14.29
C GLN A 174 15.49 9.20 -12.89
N TYR A 175 14.63 9.93 -12.15
CA TYR A 175 14.92 10.37 -10.79
C TYR A 175 15.22 9.18 -9.86
N PHE A 176 14.43 8.11 -9.95
CA PHE A 176 14.66 6.87 -9.20
C PHE A 176 16.02 6.27 -9.55
N THR A 177 16.36 6.20 -10.83
CA THR A 177 17.63 5.65 -11.32
C THR A 177 18.83 6.47 -10.82
N ASP A 178 18.77 7.80 -10.94
CA ASP A 178 19.83 8.71 -10.47
C ASP A 178 20.06 8.64 -8.96
N THR A 179 19.02 8.28 -8.20
CA THR A 179 19.15 8.08 -6.74
C THR A 179 20.17 7.00 -6.39
N PHE A 180 20.25 5.92 -7.16
CA PHE A 180 21.23 4.84 -6.91
C PHE A 180 22.65 5.23 -7.32
N TYR A 181 22.81 6.22 -8.20
CA TYR A 181 24.11 6.72 -8.61
C TYR A 181 24.68 7.76 -7.62
N ASP A 182 23.85 8.68 -7.14
CA ASP A 182 24.36 9.78 -6.31
C ASP A 182 24.30 9.51 -4.80
N GLU A 183 23.41 8.62 -4.34
CA GLU A 183 23.20 8.39 -2.91
C GLU A 183 23.49 6.95 -2.51
N ARG A 184 24.05 6.81 -1.30
CA ARG A 184 24.24 5.50 -0.68
C ARG A 184 23.15 5.23 0.34
N PRO A 185 22.49 4.06 0.30
CA PRO A 185 21.50 3.69 1.30
C PRO A 185 22.14 3.59 2.69
N TRP A 186 21.38 4.00 3.70
CA TRP A 186 21.69 3.78 5.12
C TRP A 186 20.99 2.50 5.60
N ASP A 187 21.25 2.09 6.84
CA ASP A 187 20.55 0.95 7.47
C ASP A 187 19.02 1.14 7.55
N CYS A 188 18.54 2.40 7.50
CA CYS A 188 17.11 2.68 7.44
C CYS A 188 16.46 2.39 6.09
N ASP A 189 17.27 2.22 5.04
CA ASP A 189 16.88 2.02 3.64
C ASP A 189 16.95 0.55 3.21
N LEU A 190 17.29 -0.33 4.15
CA LEU A 190 17.22 -1.78 3.94
C LEU A 190 15.76 -2.23 3.79
N PRO A 191 15.52 -3.34 3.07
CA PRO A 191 14.18 -3.92 2.94
C PRO A 191 13.54 -4.18 4.30
N ALA A 192 12.24 -3.92 4.38
CA ALA A 192 11.42 -4.22 5.54
C ALA A 192 10.07 -4.78 5.10
N ILE A 193 9.37 -5.44 6.03
CA ILE A 193 7.94 -5.69 5.88
C ILE A 193 7.25 -4.32 5.82
N CYS A 194 6.59 -4.06 4.69
CA CYS A 194 5.84 -2.85 4.34
C CYS A 194 4.42 -3.26 3.92
N HIS A 195 3.60 -2.30 3.49
CA HIS A 195 2.29 -2.59 2.94
C HIS A 195 2.27 -2.49 1.41
N HIS A 196 1.52 -3.37 0.76
CA HIS A 196 1.19 -3.28 -0.64
C HIS A 196 0.47 -1.96 -0.95
N ARG A 197 -0.51 -1.60 -0.11
CA ARG A 197 -1.22 -0.31 -0.13
C ARG A 197 -1.36 0.22 1.30
N PHE A 198 -0.74 1.37 1.59
CA PHE A 198 -0.88 2.04 2.89
C PHE A 198 -1.60 3.38 2.73
N GLY A 199 -2.93 3.37 2.81
CA GLY A 199 -3.76 4.57 2.66
C GLY A 199 -4.10 5.25 3.98
N CYS A 200 -4.78 6.38 3.91
CA CYS A 200 -5.26 7.12 5.06
C CYS A 200 -6.24 6.32 5.94
N SER A 201 -6.93 5.30 5.40
CA SER A 201 -7.80 4.41 6.17
C SER A 201 -7.05 3.30 6.90
N ALA A 202 -5.77 3.06 6.58
CA ALA A 202 -4.98 2.05 7.26
C ALA A 202 -4.84 2.39 8.74
N TRP A 203 -5.00 1.38 9.58
CA TRP A 203 -4.82 1.47 11.04
C TRP A 203 -5.66 2.57 11.72
N ARG A 204 -6.88 2.79 11.22
CA ARG A 204 -7.85 3.70 11.85
C ARG A 204 -8.88 2.95 12.67
N GLY A 205 -9.42 3.63 13.68
CA GLY A 205 -10.53 3.13 14.50
C GLY A 205 -10.10 2.64 15.86
N LYS A 206 -11.07 2.11 16.62
CA LYS A 206 -10.91 1.75 18.04
C LYS A 206 -10.29 0.37 18.28
N SER A 207 -10.35 -0.48 17.27
CA SER A 207 -9.95 -1.88 17.34
C SER A 207 -9.05 -2.21 16.16
N VAL A 208 -7.89 -1.56 16.08
CA VAL A 208 -6.97 -1.77 14.97
C VAL A 208 -6.32 -3.15 15.07
N TRP A 209 -6.17 -3.79 13.92
CA TRP A 209 -5.28 -4.92 13.69
C TRP A 209 -4.48 -4.68 12.39
N LYS A 210 -3.33 -5.33 12.26
CA LYS A 210 -2.43 -5.22 11.12
C LYS A 210 -2.61 -6.46 10.26
N ASN A 211 -3.31 -6.32 9.15
CA ASN A 211 -3.68 -7.44 8.31
C ASN A 211 -2.47 -7.96 7.51
N PRO A 212 -2.06 -9.24 7.71
CA PRO A 212 -0.92 -9.81 6.97
C PRO A 212 -1.10 -9.84 5.45
N PHE A 213 -2.35 -9.77 4.96
CA PHE A 213 -2.69 -9.74 3.54
C PHE A 213 -2.38 -8.41 2.87
N ASP A 214 -2.13 -7.37 3.66
CA ASP A 214 -1.71 -6.08 3.14
C ASP A 214 -0.19 -6.01 2.98
N TRP A 215 0.60 -7.03 3.36
CA TRP A 215 2.06 -6.88 3.45
C TRP A 215 2.84 -7.34 2.23
N VAL A 216 4.01 -6.73 2.05
CA VAL A 216 5.07 -7.07 1.09
C VAL A 216 6.44 -6.79 1.73
N VAL A 217 7.52 -7.30 1.14
CA VAL A 217 8.88 -6.87 1.49
C VAL A 217 9.32 -5.79 0.52
N ASP A 218 9.59 -4.59 1.02
CA ASP A 218 9.92 -3.43 0.17
C ASP A 218 10.72 -2.35 0.94
N HIS A 219 11.03 -1.24 0.27
CA HIS A 219 11.62 -0.07 0.89
C HIS A 219 10.54 0.70 1.71
N PRO A 220 10.82 1.06 2.98
CA PRO A 220 9.85 1.73 3.87
C PRO A 220 9.24 3.04 3.36
N SER A 221 9.93 3.73 2.43
CA SER A 221 9.39 4.96 1.81
C SER A 221 8.12 4.71 0.99
N ARG A 222 7.85 3.47 0.57
CA ARG A 222 6.62 3.07 -0.11
C ARG A 222 5.40 3.48 0.67
N ASP A 223 5.29 3.05 1.92
CA ASP A 223 4.09 3.25 2.73
C ASP A 223 3.83 4.73 2.98
N LEU A 224 4.89 5.51 3.21
CA LEU A 224 4.78 6.96 3.35
C LEU A 224 4.32 7.62 2.05
N ALA A 225 4.85 7.20 0.89
CA ALA A 225 4.49 7.74 -0.41
C ALA A 225 3.04 7.42 -0.77
N GLU A 226 2.62 6.16 -0.61
CA GLU A 226 1.23 5.74 -0.84
C GLU A 226 0.26 6.50 0.06
N TRP A 227 0.60 6.67 1.35
CA TRP A 227 -0.24 7.42 2.28
C TRP A 227 -0.33 8.90 1.91
N SER A 228 0.80 9.50 1.53
CA SER A 228 0.86 10.92 1.15
C SER A 228 0.05 11.20 -0.11
N ARG A 229 0.13 10.31 -1.10
CA ARG A 229 -0.70 10.37 -2.30
C ARG A 229 -2.19 10.25 -1.97
N ASP A 230 -2.56 9.27 -1.14
CA ASP A 230 -3.94 9.10 -0.70
C ASP A 230 -4.45 10.32 0.09
N ALA A 231 -3.61 10.92 0.94
CA ALA A 231 -3.93 12.12 1.69
C ALA A 231 -4.22 13.31 0.77
N PHE A 232 -3.41 13.52 -0.28
CA PHE A 232 -3.59 14.59 -1.27
C PHE A 232 -4.98 14.54 -1.92
N PHE A 233 -5.39 13.35 -2.37
CA PHE A 233 -6.68 13.20 -3.06
C PHE A 233 -7.87 13.23 -2.08
N ARG A 234 -7.77 12.60 -0.90
CA ARG A 234 -8.89 12.47 0.04
C ARG A 234 -9.13 13.68 0.93
N PHE A 235 -8.09 14.46 1.22
CA PHE A 235 -8.20 15.59 2.15
C PHE A 235 -7.68 16.90 1.53
N PRO A 236 -8.35 17.41 0.47
CA PRO A 236 -8.06 18.74 -0.06
C PRO A 236 -8.05 19.78 1.07
N GLY A 237 -7.02 20.63 1.11
CA GLY A 237 -6.86 21.67 2.12
C GLY A 237 -6.31 21.21 3.48
N ARG A 238 -6.08 19.92 3.70
CA ARG A 238 -5.48 19.40 4.95
C ARG A 238 -4.29 18.45 4.74
N TYR A 239 -4.07 18.00 3.50
CA TYR A 239 -3.04 17.03 3.19
C TYR A 239 -1.63 17.51 3.60
N LYS A 240 -1.34 18.81 3.49
CA LYS A 240 -0.03 19.37 3.83
C LYS A 240 0.30 19.19 5.31
N GLU A 241 -0.61 19.56 6.21
CA GLU A 241 -0.40 19.36 7.65
C GLU A 241 -0.33 17.88 8.00
N MET A 242 -1.18 17.07 7.36
CA MET A 242 -1.24 15.62 7.56
C MET A 242 0.07 14.92 7.18
N ILE A 243 0.60 15.20 5.99
CA ILE A 243 1.88 14.65 5.50
C ILE A 243 3.04 15.16 6.36
N SER A 244 3.07 16.45 6.67
CA SER A 244 4.11 17.05 7.52
C SER A 244 4.14 16.42 8.91
N ARG A 245 2.96 16.11 9.49
CA ARG A 245 2.83 15.42 10.77
C ARG A 245 3.31 13.97 10.66
N LEU A 246 2.86 13.21 9.67
CA LEU A 246 3.27 11.83 9.45
C LEU A 246 4.80 11.71 9.34
N LEU A 247 5.42 12.51 8.47
CA LEU A 247 6.87 12.49 8.26
C LEU A 247 7.64 12.87 9.53
N ARG A 248 7.14 13.83 10.31
CA ARG A 248 7.75 14.24 11.58
C ARG A 248 7.66 13.15 12.64
N GLU A 249 6.49 12.52 12.79
CA GLU A 249 6.28 11.41 13.73
C GLU A 249 7.17 10.21 13.36
N TYR A 250 7.23 9.87 12.07
CA TYR A 250 8.09 8.81 11.56
C TYR A 250 9.57 9.09 11.81
N ALA A 251 10.03 10.30 11.45
CA ALA A 251 11.39 10.76 11.64
C ALA A 251 11.84 10.77 13.13
N SER A 252 10.88 10.82 14.07
CA SER A 252 11.18 10.76 15.50
C SER A 252 11.65 9.38 15.98
N ALA A 253 11.48 8.33 15.16
CA ALA A 253 11.83 6.95 15.51
C ALA A 253 12.78 6.27 14.50
N VAL A 254 12.79 6.71 13.24
CA VAL A 254 13.67 6.22 12.17
C VAL A 254 14.14 7.43 11.36
N PRO A 255 15.46 7.63 11.13
CA PRO A 255 15.94 8.77 10.36
C PRO A 255 15.47 8.70 8.90
N LEU A 256 15.27 9.87 8.29
CA LEU A 256 15.02 10.01 6.86
C LEU A 256 16.35 10.36 6.19
N SER A 257 17.01 9.36 5.58
CA SER A 257 18.25 9.56 4.83
C SER A 257 17.97 10.30 3.50
N PRO A 258 19.01 10.83 2.83
CA PRO A 258 18.84 11.34 1.46
C PRO A 258 18.31 10.30 0.49
N PHE A 259 18.82 9.09 0.53
CA PHE A 259 18.33 7.96 -0.26
C PHE A 259 16.84 7.70 0.00
N PHE A 260 16.41 7.68 1.27
CA PHE A 260 15.02 7.53 1.66
C PHE A 260 14.12 8.61 1.04
N CYS A 261 14.51 9.87 1.22
CA CYS A 261 13.73 11.02 0.76
C CYS A 261 13.63 11.04 -0.77
N ARG A 262 14.70 10.67 -1.47
CA ARG A 262 14.69 10.55 -2.93
C ARG A 262 13.78 9.42 -3.41
N LEU A 263 13.80 8.24 -2.77
CA LEU A 263 12.87 7.16 -3.09
C LEU A 263 11.42 7.48 -2.76
N TYR A 264 11.17 8.16 -1.63
CA TYR A 264 9.84 8.66 -1.27
C TYR A 264 9.32 9.62 -2.35
N TYR A 265 10.17 10.56 -2.78
CA TYR A 265 9.82 11.56 -3.78
C TYR A 265 9.64 10.96 -5.17
N SER A 266 10.55 10.11 -5.63
CA SER A 266 10.46 9.45 -6.96
C SER A 266 9.18 8.65 -7.09
N ARG A 267 8.78 7.96 -6.02
CA ARG A 267 7.53 7.21 -6.00
C ARG A 267 6.33 8.13 -6.10
N LEU A 268 6.30 9.28 -5.43
CA LEU A 268 5.23 10.28 -5.54
C LEU A 268 5.19 10.97 -6.90
N LEU A 269 6.36 11.20 -7.50
CA LEU A 269 6.53 11.78 -8.83
C LEU A 269 5.94 10.87 -9.91
N LEU A 270 6.08 9.55 -9.75
CA LEU A 270 5.37 8.59 -10.59
C LEU A 270 3.85 8.76 -10.38
N PRO A 271 3.08 9.04 -11.44
CA PRO A 271 1.62 9.22 -11.35
C PRO A 271 0.89 7.88 -11.24
N LEU A 272 1.24 7.06 -10.26
CA LEU A 272 0.71 5.72 -10.08
C LEU A 272 -0.82 5.69 -9.97
N HIS A 273 -1.40 6.73 -9.36
CA HIS A 273 -2.86 6.88 -9.26
C HIS A 273 -3.53 6.94 -10.63
N PHE A 274 -2.93 7.65 -11.60
CA PHE A 274 -3.44 7.74 -12.96
C PHE A 274 -3.28 6.39 -13.68
N LEU A 275 -2.10 5.76 -13.60
CA LEU A 275 -1.85 4.48 -14.26
C LEU A 275 -2.81 3.39 -13.77
N GLU A 276 -2.93 3.21 -12.45
CA GLU A 276 -3.83 2.21 -11.86
C GLU A 276 -5.31 2.50 -12.18
N CYS A 277 -5.69 3.78 -12.24
CA CYS A 277 -7.06 4.15 -12.58
C CYS A 277 -7.38 3.88 -14.06
N ALA A 278 -6.45 4.22 -14.96
CA ALA A 278 -6.58 3.94 -16.38
C ALA A 278 -6.62 2.43 -16.68
N GLU A 279 -5.71 1.64 -16.09
CA GLU A 279 -5.74 0.18 -16.16
C GLU A 279 -7.11 -0.35 -15.70
N GLY A 280 -7.61 0.15 -14.56
CA GLY A 280 -8.91 -0.23 -14.01
C GLY A 280 -10.09 0.12 -14.93
N CYS A 281 -10.02 1.19 -15.72
CA CYS A 281 -11.03 1.47 -16.74
C CYS A 281 -11.05 0.43 -17.86
N PHE A 282 -9.87 -0.07 -18.28
CA PHE A 282 -9.77 -1.09 -19.33
C PHE A 282 -10.16 -2.48 -18.85
N THR A 283 -9.97 -2.78 -17.56
CA THR A 283 -10.25 -4.11 -16.99
C THR A 283 -11.56 -4.18 -16.20
N ALA A 284 -12.35 -3.10 -16.16
CA ALA A 284 -13.60 -3.05 -15.40
C ALA A 284 -14.57 -4.16 -15.86
N GLU A 285 -15.16 -4.87 -14.90
CA GLU A 285 -16.06 -6.00 -15.18
C GLU A 285 -17.50 -5.54 -15.46
N SER A 286 -17.80 -4.27 -15.19
CA SER A 286 -19.12 -3.67 -15.39
C SER A 286 -19.06 -2.22 -15.86
N ASP A 287 -20.10 -1.78 -16.57
CA ASP A 287 -20.24 -0.37 -16.98
C ASP A 287 -20.28 0.60 -15.80
N GLY A 288 -20.86 0.18 -14.67
CA GLY A 288 -20.92 1.00 -13.45
C GLY A 288 -19.54 1.21 -12.81
N GLU A 289 -18.73 0.15 -12.77
CA GLU A 289 -17.34 0.25 -12.33
C GLU A 289 -16.51 1.11 -13.28
N ARG A 290 -16.64 0.89 -14.60
CA ARG A 290 -15.95 1.68 -15.62
C ARG A 290 -16.27 3.17 -15.48
N LEU A 291 -17.55 3.53 -15.35
CA LEU A 291 -17.97 4.92 -15.21
C LEU A 291 -17.46 5.56 -13.91
N LYS A 292 -17.38 4.79 -12.82
CA LYS A 292 -16.78 5.28 -11.57
C LYS A 292 -15.29 5.57 -11.77
N LYS A 293 -14.56 4.64 -12.41
CA LYS A 293 -13.12 4.80 -12.70
C LYS A 293 -12.86 5.95 -13.66
N GLU A 294 -13.69 6.13 -14.68
CA GLU A 294 -13.62 7.26 -15.61
C GLU A 294 -13.72 8.60 -14.86
N ARG A 295 -14.68 8.75 -13.93
CA ARG A 295 -14.79 9.96 -13.10
C ARG A 295 -13.61 10.15 -12.15
N GLU A 296 -13.08 9.07 -11.58
CA GLU A 296 -11.86 9.13 -10.76
C GLU A 296 -10.68 9.65 -11.61
N LEU A 297 -10.57 9.19 -12.85
CA LEU A 297 -9.53 9.60 -13.80
C LEU A 297 -9.69 11.07 -14.21
N GLU A 298 -10.91 11.53 -14.51
CA GLU A 298 -11.20 12.95 -14.81
C GLU A 298 -10.68 13.85 -13.70
N VAL A 299 -11.00 13.54 -12.44
CA VAL A 299 -10.54 14.31 -11.28
C VAL A 299 -9.01 14.31 -11.17
N MET A 300 -8.33 13.20 -11.49
CA MET A 300 -6.87 13.13 -11.48
C MET A 300 -6.25 14.01 -12.56
N VAL A 301 -6.83 14.02 -13.77
CA VAL A 301 -6.38 14.86 -14.89
C VAL A 301 -6.58 16.34 -14.55
N GLU A 302 -7.76 16.72 -14.07
CA GLU A 302 -8.08 18.10 -13.69
C GLU A 302 -7.19 18.63 -12.57
N ARG A 303 -6.82 17.77 -11.61
CA ARG A 303 -6.00 18.14 -10.45
C ARG A 303 -4.51 17.90 -10.65
N SER A 304 -4.07 17.52 -11.86
CA SER A 304 -2.65 17.29 -12.18
C SER A 304 -1.76 18.48 -11.80
N GLY A 305 -2.17 19.70 -12.17
CA GLY A 305 -1.44 20.93 -11.81
C GLY A 305 -1.38 21.21 -10.30
N GLU A 306 -2.42 20.86 -9.54
CA GLU A 306 -2.36 20.94 -8.07
C GLU A 306 -1.38 19.93 -7.49
N TYR A 307 -1.32 18.74 -8.08
CA TYR A 307 -0.41 17.67 -7.65
C TYR A 307 1.04 18.03 -7.97
N GLU A 308 1.33 18.59 -9.15
CA GLU A 308 2.66 19.13 -9.49
C GLU A 308 3.12 20.18 -8.48
N LYS A 309 2.26 21.15 -8.18
CA LYS A 309 2.56 22.18 -7.17
C LYS A 309 2.83 21.56 -5.80
N PHE A 310 2.06 20.55 -5.41
CA PHE A 310 2.32 19.80 -4.19
C PHE A 310 3.71 19.13 -4.21
N LEU A 311 4.11 18.51 -5.32
CA LEU A 311 5.44 17.90 -5.46
C LEU A 311 6.56 18.95 -5.41
N ALA A 312 6.36 20.12 -6.02
CA ALA A 312 7.31 21.24 -5.96
C ALA A 312 7.50 21.75 -4.52
N GLU A 313 6.42 21.93 -3.77
CA GLU A 313 6.50 22.34 -2.36
C GLU A 313 7.06 21.22 -1.45
N LEU A 314 6.77 19.96 -1.76
CA LEU A 314 7.22 18.82 -0.98
C LEU A 314 8.74 18.66 -1.02
N ILE A 315 9.36 18.82 -2.20
CA ILE A 315 10.83 18.70 -2.30
C ILE A 315 11.54 19.79 -1.50
N GLU A 316 11.00 21.01 -1.48
CA GLU A 316 11.52 22.10 -0.65
C GLU A 316 11.36 21.81 0.84
N TYR A 317 10.19 21.30 1.25
CA TYR A 317 9.96 20.86 2.62
C TYR A 317 10.97 19.78 3.05
N LEU A 318 11.16 18.74 2.23
CA LEU A 318 12.12 17.66 2.52
C LEU A 318 13.55 18.21 2.65
N GLN A 319 13.97 19.09 1.74
CA GLN A 319 15.30 19.69 1.75
C GLN A 319 15.56 20.48 3.05
N ILE A 320 14.59 21.27 3.52
CA ILE A 320 14.68 21.99 4.80
C ILE A 320 14.81 21.00 5.97
N ARG A 321 13.98 19.95 5.99
CA ARG A 321 14.00 18.94 7.06
C ARG A 321 15.30 18.15 7.12
N MET A 322 15.98 18.04 5.99
CA MET A 322 17.26 17.38 5.84
C MET A 322 18.48 18.28 6.11
N GLN A 323 18.28 19.44 6.75
CA GLN A 323 19.35 20.41 7.02
C GLN A 323 20.05 20.87 5.73
N ASN A 324 19.29 21.06 4.66
CA ASN A 324 19.75 21.52 3.34
C ASN A 324 20.74 20.57 2.64
N ARG A 325 20.75 19.27 2.98
CA ARG A 325 21.33 18.27 2.08
C ARG A 325 20.58 18.31 0.76
N TRP A 326 21.34 18.30 -0.33
CA TRP A 326 20.80 18.52 -1.66
C TRP A 326 19.85 17.41 -2.07
N LEU A 327 18.67 17.80 -2.57
CA LEU A 327 17.75 16.93 -3.28
C LEU A 327 17.60 17.52 -4.68
N PRO A 328 17.78 16.74 -5.76
CA PRO A 328 17.58 17.24 -7.11
C PRO A 328 16.15 17.77 -7.26
N ARG A 329 16.03 18.96 -7.84
CA ARG A 329 14.74 19.50 -8.27
C ARG A 329 14.41 18.94 -9.65
N VAL A 330 13.13 18.89 -9.98
CA VAL A 330 12.66 18.50 -11.32
C VAL A 330 12.26 19.79 -12.04
N ASP A 331 13.01 20.16 -13.07
CA ASP A 331 13.00 21.51 -13.63
C ASP A 331 11.65 21.97 -14.22
N TRP A 332 10.78 21.04 -14.61
CA TRP A 332 9.47 21.36 -15.16
C TRP A 332 8.35 21.49 -14.11
N LEU A 333 8.59 21.06 -12.86
CA LEU A 333 7.63 21.26 -11.76
C LEU A 333 7.62 22.75 -11.38
N LYS A 334 6.44 23.38 -11.45
CA LYS A 334 6.25 24.80 -11.17
C LYS A 334 5.57 25.08 -9.83
#